data_AF-A0A816GI79-F1
#
_entry.id   AF-A0A816GI79-F1
#
_cell.length_a   1.000
_cell.length_b   1.000
_cell.length_c   1.000
_cell.angle_alpha   90.00
_cell.angle_beta   90.00
_cell.angle_gamma   90.00
#
_symmetry.space_group_name_H-M   'P 1'
#
loop_
_entity.id
_entity.type
_entity.pdbx_description
1 polymer ?
#
loop_
_entity_poly.entity_id
_entity_poly.type
_entity_poly.pdbx_seq_one_letter_code
_entity_poly.pdbx_strand_id
1 'polypeptide(L)'
;AESEVTADQFKCAFPDIDENLRNQRWDGFQKSGWKPANNEEAACLLAHVSQETDSLKTLEEYCGQDGTCKDNYQTCDWNGAPAAVPGHYYWGRGALQISYPCNYKGAGDALQVDLLNNPEQVATNQALAWKVGVWFYTDKQMS
;
A
#
# COMPACT_ATOMS: atom_id res chain seq x y z
N ALA A 1 -3.78 -4.34 25.70
CA ALA A 1 -2.78 -5.27 25.15
C ALA A 1 -2.70 -4.97 23.66
N GLU A 2 -1.51 -4.71 23.12
CA GLU A 2 -1.34 -4.61 21.66
C GLU A 2 -1.85 -5.94 21.06
N SER A 3 -2.81 -5.88 20.15
CA SER A 3 -3.26 -7.08 19.44
C SER A 3 -2.25 -7.42 18.35
N GLU A 4 -1.77 -8.66 18.33
CA GLU A 4 -0.93 -9.15 17.25
C GLU A 4 -1.81 -9.95 16.28
N VAL A 5 -1.82 -9.57 15.01
CA VAL A 5 -2.40 -10.41 13.95
C VAL A 5 -1.51 -11.63 13.82
N THR A 6 -2.07 -12.82 13.97
CA THR A 6 -1.35 -14.10 13.79
C THR A 6 -1.34 -14.51 12.31
N ALA A 7 -0.43 -15.41 11.94
CA ALA A 7 -0.37 -15.97 10.59
C ALA A 7 -1.70 -16.67 10.18
N ASP A 8 -2.36 -17.34 11.13
CA ASP A 8 -3.66 -17.98 10.89
C ASP A 8 -4.78 -16.95 10.67
N GLN A 9 -4.81 -15.86 11.45
CA GLN A 9 -5.76 -14.77 11.22
C GLN A 9 -5.51 -14.08 9.87
N PHE A 10 -4.25 -13.83 9.51
CA PHE A 10 -3.89 -13.28 8.21
C PHE A 10 -4.31 -14.20 7.07
N LYS A 11 -4.09 -15.52 7.21
CA LYS A 11 -4.56 -16.54 6.28
C LYS A 11 -6.08 -16.56 6.17
N CYS A 12 -6.81 -16.42 7.27
CA CYS A 12 -8.28 -16.33 7.25
C CYS A 12 -8.77 -15.05 6.55
N ALA A 13 -8.05 -13.94 6.67
CA ALA A 13 -8.40 -12.69 5.99
C ALA A 13 -8.16 -12.77 4.47
N PHE A 14 -7.19 -13.56 4.02
CA PHE A 14 -6.82 -13.71 2.60
C PHE A 14 -6.76 -15.19 2.19
N PRO A 15 -7.91 -15.89 2.13
CA PRO A 15 -7.94 -17.33 1.90
C PRO A 15 -7.61 -17.75 0.47
N ASP A 16 -7.81 -16.86 -0.51
CA ASP A 16 -7.84 -17.19 -1.95
C ASP A 16 -6.50 -17.04 -2.68
N ILE A 17 -5.47 -16.52 -2.02
CA ILE A 17 -4.10 -16.49 -2.56
C ILE A 17 -3.36 -17.80 -2.24
N ASP A 18 -2.49 -18.24 -3.14
CA ASP A 18 -1.68 -19.44 -2.90
C ASP A 18 -0.67 -19.25 -1.76
N GLU A 19 -0.11 -20.35 -1.26
CA GLU A 19 0.77 -20.34 -0.09
C GLU A 19 2.07 -19.55 -0.31
N ASN A 20 2.65 -19.58 -1.51
CA ASN A 20 3.88 -18.84 -1.79
C ASN A 20 3.62 -17.35 -1.77
N LEU A 21 2.56 -16.91 -2.45
CA LEU A 21 2.16 -15.51 -2.44
C LEU A 21 1.82 -15.06 -1.02
N ARG A 22 1.03 -15.86 -0.29
CA ARG A 22 0.66 -15.58 1.10
C ARG A 22 1.88 -15.38 2.00
N ASN A 23 2.89 -16.24 1.89
CA ASN A 23 4.12 -16.13 2.66
C ASN A 23 4.87 -14.83 2.35
N GLN A 24 4.91 -14.40 1.08
CA GLN A 24 5.51 -13.11 0.70
C GLN A 24 4.74 -11.92 1.28
N ARG A 25 3.40 -11.93 1.19
CA ARG A 25 2.55 -10.85 1.72
C ARG A 25 2.64 -10.78 3.24
N TRP A 26 2.64 -11.93 3.90
CA TRP A 26 2.76 -12.07 5.35
C TRP A 26 4.12 -11.55 5.85
N ASP A 27 5.22 -11.94 5.22
CA ASP A 27 6.55 -11.43 5.54
C ASP A 27 6.63 -9.90 5.38
N GLY A 28 6.02 -9.35 4.33
CA GLY A 28 5.87 -7.91 4.14
C GLY A 28 5.10 -7.23 5.28
N PHE A 29 3.95 -7.79 5.68
CA PHE A 29 3.14 -7.27 6.78
C PHE A 29 3.94 -7.25 8.09
N GLN A 30 4.61 -8.35 8.43
CA GLN A 30 5.45 -8.43 9.64
C GLN A 30 6.59 -7.40 9.61
N LYS A 31 7.27 -7.25 8.47
CA LYS A 31 8.36 -6.29 8.29
C LYS A 31 7.91 -4.82 8.23
N SER A 32 6.61 -4.56 8.13
CA SER A 32 6.10 -3.20 8.29
C SER A 32 6.32 -2.67 9.71
N GLY A 33 6.31 -3.56 10.70
CA GLY A 33 6.42 -3.23 12.12
C GLY A 33 5.17 -2.58 12.71
N TRP A 34 4.07 -2.49 11.95
CA TRP A 34 2.81 -1.96 12.45
C TRP A 34 2.20 -2.86 13.50
N LYS A 35 1.62 -2.24 14.53
CA LYS A 35 0.91 -2.92 15.60
C LYS A 35 -0.45 -2.27 15.79
N PRO A 36 -1.56 -2.98 15.55
CA PRO A 36 -2.87 -2.44 15.81
C PRO A 36 -3.11 -2.29 17.32
N ALA A 37 -3.82 -1.24 17.70
CA ALA A 37 -4.23 -0.96 19.07
C ALA A 37 -5.25 -1.98 19.58
N ASN A 38 -6.06 -2.56 18.69
CA ASN A 38 -7.05 -3.59 18.99
C ASN A 38 -7.40 -4.43 17.75
N ASN A 39 -8.20 -5.48 17.96
CA ASN A 39 -8.61 -6.41 16.91
C ASN A 39 -9.50 -5.74 15.86
N GLU A 40 -10.27 -4.72 16.23
CA GLU A 40 -11.14 -3.97 15.33
C GLU A 40 -10.33 -3.14 14.33
N GLU A 41 -9.26 -2.47 14.78
CA GLU A 41 -8.33 -1.73 13.92
C GLU A 41 -7.60 -2.68 12.96
N ALA A 42 -7.14 -3.83 13.48
CA ALA A 42 -6.55 -4.88 12.66
C ALA A 42 -7.52 -5.33 11.55
N ALA A 43 -8.77 -5.65 11.92
CA ALA A 43 -9.78 -6.09 10.97
C ALA A 43 -10.13 -4.99 9.95
N CYS A 44 -10.21 -3.74 10.37
CA CYS A 44 -10.50 -2.60 9.50
C CYS A 44 -9.43 -2.42 8.43
N LEU A 45 -8.15 -2.38 8.82
CA LEU A 45 -7.06 -2.27 7.86
C LEU A 45 -7.06 -3.47 6.90
N LEU A 46 -7.16 -4.69 7.40
CA LEU A 46 -7.14 -5.89 6.56
C LEU A 46 -8.34 -5.94 5.59
N ALA A 47 -9.50 -5.43 6.00
CA ALA A 47 -10.68 -5.31 5.13
C ALA A 47 -10.45 -4.29 4.00
N HIS A 48 -9.91 -3.12 4.30
CA HIS A 48 -9.53 -2.15 3.27
C HIS A 48 -8.48 -2.73 2.32
N VAL A 49 -7.43 -3.36 2.86
CA VAL A 49 -6.42 -4.04 2.05
C VAL A 49 -7.07 -5.05 1.11
N SER A 50 -7.99 -5.88 1.62
CA SER A 50 -8.70 -6.87 0.81
C SER A 50 -9.45 -6.23 -0.36
N GLN A 51 -10.20 -5.16 -0.11
CA GLN A 51 -10.95 -4.43 -1.12
C GLN A 51 -10.03 -3.79 -2.17
N GLU A 52 -8.96 -3.13 -1.74
CA GLU A 52 -8.07 -2.38 -2.64
C GLU A 52 -7.18 -3.29 -3.50
N THR A 53 -6.86 -4.49 -3.03
CA THR A 53 -5.82 -5.34 -3.63
C THR A 53 -6.33 -6.62 -4.30
N ASP A 54 -7.66 -6.75 -4.45
CA ASP A 54 -8.30 -8.01 -4.87
C ASP A 54 -7.83 -9.16 -3.97
N SER A 55 -8.01 -8.98 -2.66
CA SER A 55 -7.58 -9.92 -1.62
C SER A 55 -6.08 -10.27 -1.68
N LEU A 56 -5.22 -9.26 -1.87
CA LEU A 56 -3.75 -9.35 -1.99
C LEU A 56 -3.21 -10.10 -3.21
N LYS A 57 -4.05 -10.38 -4.21
CA LYS A 57 -3.59 -10.91 -5.51
C LYS A 57 -2.67 -9.93 -6.22
N THR A 58 -2.89 -8.63 -6.03
CA THR A 58 -2.04 -7.59 -6.61
C THR A 58 -1.57 -6.56 -5.58
N LEU A 59 -0.44 -5.91 -5.84
CA LEU A 59 -0.01 -4.67 -5.16
C LEU A 59 0.17 -3.53 -6.16
N GLU A 60 -0.32 -3.69 -7.39
CA GLU A 60 -0.26 -2.70 -8.44
C GLU A 60 -1.58 -2.70 -9.20
N GLU A 61 -2.16 -1.52 -9.40
CA GLU A 61 -3.40 -1.33 -10.14
C GLU A 61 -3.29 -2.02 -11.51
N TYR A 62 -4.30 -2.79 -11.91
CA TYR A 62 -4.25 -3.59 -13.14
C TYR A 62 -3.99 -2.73 -14.39
N CYS A 63 -4.57 -1.53 -14.47
CA CYS A 63 -4.31 -0.61 -15.58
C CYS A 63 -2.83 -0.16 -15.65
N GLY A 64 -2.12 -0.17 -14.53
CA GLY A 64 -0.70 0.16 -14.45
C GLY A 64 0.16 -0.95 -15.04
N GLN A 65 -0.23 -2.21 -14.78
CA GLN A 65 0.39 -3.40 -15.37
C GLN A 65 0.19 -3.44 -16.89
N ASP A 66 -1.00 -3.04 -17.36
CA ASP A 66 -1.32 -2.93 -18.79
C ASP A 66 -0.81 -1.62 -19.43
N GLY A 67 -0.37 -0.67 -18.63
CA GLY A 67 0.11 0.65 -19.06
C GLY A 67 -0.98 1.58 -19.64
N THR A 68 -2.26 1.30 -19.37
CA THR A 68 -3.41 2.02 -19.93
C THR A 68 -3.78 3.27 -19.13
N CYS A 69 -3.28 3.43 -17.91
CA CYS A 69 -3.55 4.58 -17.04
C CYS A 69 -2.33 5.49 -16.80
N LYS A 70 -1.40 5.54 -17.76
CA LYS A 70 -0.20 6.41 -17.67
C LYS A 70 -0.53 7.88 -17.50
N ASP A 71 -1.63 8.34 -18.09
CA ASP A 71 -2.08 9.74 -18.00
C ASP A 71 -3.04 9.97 -16.83
N ASN A 72 -3.36 8.91 -16.06
CA ASN A 72 -4.12 9.07 -14.82
C ASN A 72 -3.18 9.60 -13.72
N TYR A 73 -3.75 10.27 -12.72
CA TYR A 73 -3.05 10.64 -11.47
C TYR A 73 -1.82 11.56 -11.65
N GLN A 74 -1.84 12.49 -12.63
CA GLN A 74 -0.68 13.35 -12.94
C GLN A 74 -0.41 14.45 -11.92
N THR A 75 -1.44 14.93 -11.23
CA THR A 75 -1.36 16.09 -10.33
C THR A 75 -2.23 15.89 -9.11
N CYS A 76 -1.90 16.60 -8.03
CA CYS A 76 -2.80 16.71 -6.88
C CYS A 76 -3.55 18.03 -6.89
N ASP A 77 -4.74 18.04 -6.32
CA ASP A 77 -5.67 19.16 -6.39
C ASP A 77 -5.38 20.23 -5.32
N TRP A 78 -4.20 20.86 -5.40
CA TRP A 78 -3.85 22.05 -4.61
C TRP A 78 -2.61 22.80 -5.16
N ASN A 79 -2.52 24.10 -4.87
CA ASN A 79 -1.45 24.97 -5.37
C ASN A 79 -0.09 24.64 -4.75
N GLY A 80 0.90 24.33 -5.59
CA GLY A 80 2.25 23.94 -5.15
C GLY A 80 2.39 22.44 -4.87
N ALA A 81 1.39 21.64 -5.22
CA ALA A 81 1.51 20.19 -5.17
C ALA A 81 2.66 19.68 -6.04
N PRO A 82 3.33 18.59 -5.64
CA PRO A 82 4.25 17.90 -6.52
C PRO A 82 3.51 17.41 -7.76
N ALA A 83 4.12 17.64 -8.92
CA ALA A 83 3.68 17.06 -10.18
C ALA A 83 4.33 15.70 -10.40
N ALA A 84 3.75 14.90 -11.30
CA ALA A 84 4.37 13.67 -11.76
C ALA A 84 5.76 13.92 -12.35
N VAL A 85 6.74 13.09 -11.98
CA VAL A 85 8.08 13.14 -12.57
C VAL A 85 8.05 12.45 -13.94
N PRO A 86 8.61 13.06 -15.00
CA PRO A 86 8.64 12.45 -16.33
C PRO A 86 9.20 11.02 -16.31
N GLY A 87 8.47 10.08 -16.91
CA GLY A 87 8.85 8.66 -16.94
C GLY A 87 8.40 7.84 -15.72
N HIS A 88 7.84 8.49 -14.71
CA HIS A 88 7.26 7.84 -13.53
C HIS A 88 5.75 8.03 -13.49
N TYR A 89 5.05 7.08 -12.87
CA TYR A 89 3.59 7.03 -12.87
C TYR A 89 3.07 6.67 -11.48
N TYR A 90 1.93 7.26 -11.10
CA TYR A 90 1.43 7.27 -9.72
C TYR A 90 0.03 6.67 -9.60
N TRP A 91 -0.23 5.61 -10.37
CA TRP A 91 -1.38 4.73 -10.17
C TRP A 91 -1.29 3.95 -8.86
N GLY A 92 -2.36 3.23 -8.52
CA GLY A 92 -2.49 2.50 -7.28
C GLY A 92 -1.34 1.51 -7.07
N ARG A 93 -0.64 1.62 -5.93
CA ARG A 93 0.30 0.60 -5.48
C ARG A 93 0.24 0.34 -3.98
N GLY A 94 0.70 -0.84 -3.59
CA GLY A 94 0.85 -1.26 -2.20
C GLY A 94 -0.45 -1.71 -1.57
N ALA A 95 -0.40 -1.88 -0.25
CA ALA A 95 -1.46 -2.54 0.51
C ALA A 95 -2.79 -1.76 0.52
N LEU A 96 -2.75 -0.43 0.29
CA LEU A 96 -3.95 0.42 0.17
C LEU A 96 -4.00 1.19 -1.16
N GLN A 97 -3.32 0.71 -2.20
CA GLN A 97 -3.37 1.31 -3.55
C GLN A 97 -3.19 2.83 -3.58
N ILE A 98 -2.17 3.37 -2.90
CA ILE A 98 -1.96 4.82 -2.90
C ILE A 98 -1.73 5.31 -4.33
N SER A 99 -2.37 6.44 -4.65
CA SER A 99 -2.30 7.07 -5.97
C SER A 99 -1.94 8.54 -5.84
N TYR A 100 -1.52 9.17 -6.93
CA TYR A 100 -1.09 10.58 -7.04
C TYR A 100 0.30 10.92 -6.45
N PRO A 101 1.08 11.81 -7.10
CA PRO A 101 2.43 12.18 -6.70
C PRO A 101 2.56 12.69 -5.26
N CYS A 102 1.57 13.41 -4.75
CA CYS A 102 1.60 13.93 -3.38
C CYS A 102 1.53 12.83 -2.32
N ASN A 103 0.81 11.74 -2.56
CA ASN A 103 0.77 10.62 -1.63
C ASN A 103 2.09 9.86 -1.63
N TYR A 104 2.67 9.63 -2.82
CA TYR A 104 4.00 9.03 -2.93
C TYR A 104 5.07 9.92 -2.27
N LYS A 105 5.05 11.23 -2.51
CA LYS A 105 5.96 12.18 -1.85
C LYS A 105 5.79 12.18 -0.33
N GLY A 106 4.55 12.24 0.16
CA GLY A 106 4.25 12.24 1.59
C GLY A 106 4.70 10.94 2.28
N ALA A 107 4.39 9.79 1.68
CA ALA A 107 4.85 8.51 2.17
C ALA A 107 6.39 8.40 2.15
N GLY A 108 7.00 8.88 1.07
CA GLY A 108 8.44 8.87 0.91
C GLY A 108 9.17 9.72 1.96
N ASP A 109 8.64 10.91 2.25
CA ASP A 109 9.19 11.78 3.30
C ASP A 109 9.07 11.13 4.68
N ALA A 110 7.91 10.56 5.00
CA ALA A 110 7.65 9.92 6.29
C ALA A 110 8.52 8.68 6.51
N LEU A 111 8.73 7.88 5.46
CA LEU A 111 9.51 6.64 5.50
C LEU A 111 10.99 6.84 5.16
N GLN A 112 11.39 8.06 4.80
CA GLN A 112 12.75 8.41 4.34
C GLN A 112 13.21 7.58 3.12
N VAL A 113 12.30 7.41 2.15
CA VAL A 113 12.53 6.70 0.87
C VAL A 113 12.10 7.61 -0.28
N ASP A 114 12.89 7.72 -1.34
CA ASP A 114 12.53 8.55 -2.50
C ASP A 114 11.48 7.86 -3.38
N LEU A 115 10.22 7.95 -2.98
CA LEU A 115 9.09 7.38 -3.73
C LEU A 115 8.57 8.30 -4.84
N LEU A 116 8.99 9.56 -4.87
CA LEU A 116 8.60 10.46 -5.95
C LEU A 116 9.35 10.10 -7.24
N ASN A 117 10.64 9.75 -7.15
CA ASN A 117 11.44 9.31 -8.30
C ASN A 117 11.52 7.78 -8.43
N ASN A 118 10.96 7.01 -7.50
CA ASN A 118 10.96 5.54 -7.58
C ASN A 118 9.63 4.92 -7.10
N PRO A 119 8.47 5.31 -7.68
CA PRO A 119 7.17 4.85 -7.21
C PRO A 119 6.95 3.33 -7.37
N GLU A 120 7.62 2.69 -8.32
CA GLU A 120 7.55 1.24 -8.58
C GLU A 120 8.06 0.38 -7.42
N GLN A 121 8.86 0.95 -6.51
CA GLN A 121 9.31 0.24 -5.31
C GLN A 121 8.12 -0.20 -4.43
N VAL A 122 7.01 0.55 -4.45
CA VAL A 122 5.82 0.25 -3.65
C VAL A 122 5.12 -1.04 -4.12
N ALA A 123 5.21 -1.40 -5.41
CA ALA A 123 4.64 -2.64 -5.93
C ALA A 123 5.57 -3.85 -5.74
N THR A 124 6.88 -3.63 -5.71
CA THR A 124 7.90 -4.69 -5.81
C THR A 124 8.51 -5.07 -4.45
N ASN A 125 8.56 -4.14 -3.49
CA ASN A 125 9.07 -4.39 -2.15
C ASN A 125 7.92 -4.62 -1.17
N GLN A 126 7.73 -5.86 -0.73
CA GLN A 126 6.62 -6.27 0.14
C GLN A 126 6.55 -5.46 1.43
N ALA A 127 7.68 -5.25 2.12
CA ALA A 127 7.71 -4.50 3.37
C ALA A 127 7.34 -3.03 3.14
N LEU A 128 7.86 -2.43 2.07
CA LEU A 128 7.56 -1.04 1.72
C LEU A 128 6.08 -0.87 1.34
N ALA A 129 5.50 -1.81 0.60
CA ALA A 129 4.08 -1.82 0.23
C ALA A 129 3.15 -1.70 1.45
N TRP A 130 3.48 -2.44 2.52
CA TRP A 130 2.75 -2.39 3.78
C TRP A 130 3.05 -1.13 4.59
N LYS A 131 4.31 -0.69 4.68
CA LYS A 131 4.67 0.57 5.37
C LYS A 131 3.95 1.77 4.77
N VAL A 132 3.87 1.83 3.45
CA VAL A 132 3.15 2.89 2.72
C VAL A 132 1.65 2.81 2.99
N GLY A 133 1.06 1.62 2.94
CA GLY A 133 -0.36 1.42 3.27
C GLY A 133 -0.69 1.82 4.70
N VAL A 134 0.10 1.37 5.68
CA VAL A 134 -0.07 1.73 7.09
C VAL A 134 0.06 3.23 7.30
N TRP A 135 1.08 3.86 6.73
CA TRP A 135 1.24 5.31 6.79
C TRP A 135 0.00 6.04 6.27
N PHE A 136 -0.55 5.59 5.14
CA PHE A 136 -1.74 6.19 4.57
C PHE A 136 -2.96 6.01 5.50
N TYR A 137 -3.12 4.81 6.07
CA TYR A 137 -4.19 4.50 7.02
C TYR A 137 -4.16 5.43 8.25
N THR A 138 -3.00 5.60 8.87
CA THR A 138 -2.85 6.35 10.12
C THR A 138 -2.82 7.86 9.91
N ASP A 139 -2.12 8.35 8.89
CA ASP A 139 -1.86 9.80 8.73
C ASP A 139 -2.92 10.52 7.90
N LYS A 140 -3.66 9.81 7.04
CA LYS A 140 -4.78 10.37 6.26
C LYS A 140 -6.15 10.09 6.89
N GLN A 141 -6.18 9.57 8.11
CA GLN A 141 -7.38 9.31 8.91
C GLN A 141 -8.40 8.40 8.19
N MET A 142 -7.93 7.23 7.73
CA MET A 142 -8.84 6.11 7.43
C MET A 142 -9.16 5.27 8.70
N SER A 143 -8.64 5.71 9.85
CA SER A 143 -8.81 5.14 11.19
C SER A 143 -10.12 5.55 11.87
#